data_AF-A0ABD3GG07-F1
#
_entry.id   AF-A0ABD3GG07-F1
#
_cell.length_a   1.000
_cell.length_b   1.000
_cell.length_c   1.000
_cell.angle_alpha   90.00
_cell.angle_beta   90.00
_cell.angle_gamma   90.00
#
_symmetry.space_group_name_H-M   'P 1'
#
loop_
_entity.id
_entity.type
_entity.pdbx_description
1 polymer ?
#
loop_
_entity_poly.entity_id
_entity_poly.type
_entity_poly.pdbx_seq_one_letter_code
_entity_poly.pdbx_strand_id
1 'polypeptide(L)'
;MASFREFSRTESWGSEAWKALCKVRETTPLVQCITNFISMHIMANSLLADGASPAMVHAVEEILEFTLLSSGLCINIGTLSPDWIFSMKAAAIRANECQKPWVLDPVGVGATRFTTEKCIELINLKPCVIRWNVSEIMAVVGASIAPTKPLPRVAQL
;
A
#
# COMPACT_ATOMS: atom_id res chain seq x y z
N MET A 1 0.53 29.21 0.02
CA MET A 1 -0.81 28.60 0.09
C MET A 1 -1.45 28.72 -1.28
N ALA A 2 -1.34 27.68 -2.11
CA ALA A 2 -2.10 27.63 -3.36
C ALA A 2 -3.59 27.56 -3.00
N SER A 3 -4.37 28.51 -3.50
CA SER A 3 -5.80 28.59 -3.20
C SER A 3 -6.53 27.43 -3.87
N PHE A 4 -7.59 26.93 -3.23
CA PHE A 4 -8.49 25.87 -3.73
C PHE A 4 -9.14 26.20 -5.11
N ARG A 5 -8.87 27.39 -5.67
CA ARG A 5 -9.40 27.90 -6.95
C ARG A 5 -8.53 27.58 -8.17
N GLU A 6 -7.40 26.88 -8.04
CA GLU A 6 -6.59 26.47 -9.20
C GLU A 6 -7.02 25.13 -9.84
N PHE A 7 -8.04 24.46 -9.28
CA PHE A 7 -8.62 23.24 -9.86
C PHE A 7 -9.57 23.49 -11.05
N SER A 8 -9.50 24.68 -11.66
CA SER A 8 -10.22 25.02 -12.88
C SER A 8 -9.26 25.03 -14.08
N ARG A 9 -8.80 23.86 -14.50
CA ARG A 9 -8.39 23.64 -15.88
C ARG A 9 -8.98 22.33 -16.35
N THR A 10 -9.63 22.40 -17.49
CA THR A 10 -10.17 21.31 -18.30
C THR A 10 -9.06 20.38 -18.78
N GLU A 11 -8.45 19.63 -17.86
CA GLU A 11 -7.82 18.35 -18.20
C GLU A 11 -8.94 17.31 -18.15
N SER A 12 -9.24 16.71 -19.30
CA SER A 12 -10.20 15.62 -19.37
C SER A 12 -9.56 14.43 -18.65
N TRP A 13 -9.87 14.27 -17.37
CA TRP A 13 -9.49 13.11 -16.56
C TRP A 13 -9.76 11.79 -17.29
N GLY A 14 -10.83 11.76 -18.11
CA GLY A 14 -11.13 10.63 -18.98
C GLY A 14 -10.04 10.35 -20.02
N SER A 15 -9.51 11.38 -20.68
CA SER A 15 -8.40 11.21 -21.63
C SER A 15 -7.11 10.76 -20.95
N GLU A 16 -6.79 11.27 -19.76
CA GLU A 16 -5.57 10.89 -19.04
C GLU A 16 -5.66 9.48 -18.47
N ALA A 17 -6.80 9.13 -17.88
CA ALA A 17 -7.10 7.79 -17.42
C ALA A 17 -7.04 6.79 -18.58
N TRP A 18 -7.58 7.13 -19.75
CA TRP A 18 -7.50 6.29 -20.93
C TRP A 18 -6.05 6.07 -21.38
N LYS A 19 -5.24 7.14 -21.45
CA LYS A 19 -3.81 7.02 -21.77
C LYS A 19 -3.06 6.14 -20.78
N ALA A 20 -3.32 6.29 -19.49
CA ALA A 20 -2.72 5.47 -18.44
C ALA A 20 -3.12 3.99 -18.59
N LEU A 21 -4.41 3.70 -18.83
CA LEU A 21 -4.90 2.34 -19.06
C LEU A 21 -4.29 1.71 -20.32
N CYS A 22 -4.21 2.45 -21.43
CA CYS A 22 -3.50 2.01 -22.62
C CYS A 22 -2.05 1.65 -22.30
N LYS A 23 -1.36 2.49 -21.51
CA LYS A 23 0.03 2.23 -21.14
C LYS A 23 0.19 0.94 -20.33
N VAL A 24 -0.71 0.69 -19.38
CA VAL A 24 -0.73 -0.58 -18.62
C VAL A 24 -0.86 -1.77 -19.57
N ARG A 25 -1.80 -1.72 -20.51
CA ARG A 25 -2.04 -2.80 -21.48
C ARG A 25 -0.89 -3.00 -22.47
N GLU A 26 -0.17 -1.95 -22.83
CA GLU A 26 1.02 -2.02 -23.70
C GLU A 26 2.22 -2.64 -23.01
N THR A 27 2.44 -2.32 -21.73
CA THR A 27 3.64 -2.76 -21.00
C THR A 27 3.43 -4.02 -20.16
N THR A 28 2.18 -4.40 -19.91
CA THR A 28 1.78 -5.55 -19.06
C THR A 28 2.62 -5.63 -17.78
N PRO A 29 2.59 -4.59 -16.92
CA PRO A 29 3.51 -4.49 -15.79
C PRO A 29 3.32 -5.64 -14.80
N LEU A 30 4.42 -6.20 -14.32
CA LEU A 30 4.40 -7.19 -13.23
C LEU A 30 4.17 -6.47 -11.89
N VAL A 31 3.02 -6.67 -11.27
CA VAL A 31 2.66 -6.03 -10.00
C VAL A 31 2.74 -7.05 -8.88
N GLN A 32 3.71 -6.86 -7.98
CA GLN A 32 3.76 -7.63 -6.74
C GLN A 32 2.66 -7.15 -5.80
N CYS A 33 1.86 -8.08 -5.29
CA CYS A 33 0.74 -7.81 -4.41
C CYS A 33 0.93 -8.57 -3.10
N ILE A 34 1.14 -7.82 -2.01
CA ILE A 34 1.10 -8.36 -0.64
C ILE A 34 -0.21 -7.87 -0.03
N THR A 35 -1.28 -8.63 -0.26
CA THR A 35 -2.66 -8.25 0.03
C THR A 35 -3.37 -9.26 0.90
N ASN A 36 -4.41 -8.83 1.59
CA ASN A 36 -5.20 -9.67 2.50
C ASN A 36 -5.87 -10.86 1.79
N PHE A 37 -6.13 -11.93 2.54
CA PHE A 37 -6.71 -13.18 2.00
C PHE A 37 -8.08 -12.99 1.36
N ILE A 38 -8.87 -12.04 1.84
CA ILE A 38 -10.24 -11.80 1.38
C ILE A 38 -10.25 -11.16 -0.01
N SER A 39 -9.35 -10.20 -0.25
CA SER A 39 -9.30 -9.46 -1.52
C SER A 39 -8.31 -10.01 -2.55
N MET A 40 -7.52 -11.03 -2.21
CA MET A 40 -6.47 -11.55 -3.09
C MET A 40 -7.00 -11.94 -4.48
N HIS A 41 -8.08 -12.72 -4.53
CA HIS A 41 -8.65 -13.18 -5.80
C HIS A 41 -9.23 -12.04 -6.64
N ILE A 42 -9.97 -11.10 -6.03
CA ILE A 42 -10.55 -9.98 -6.77
C ILE A 42 -9.46 -9.03 -7.26
N MET A 43 -8.41 -8.78 -6.46
CA MET A 43 -7.28 -7.94 -6.84
C MET A 43 -6.52 -8.54 -8.04
N ALA A 44 -6.26 -9.86 -8.05
CA ALA A 44 -5.64 -10.52 -9.19
C ALA A 44 -6.48 -10.33 -10.46
N ASN A 45 -7.77 -10.64 -10.40
CA ASN A 45 -8.63 -10.57 -11.58
C ASN A 45 -8.86 -9.13 -12.07
N SER A 46 -8.93 -8.15 -11.16
CA SER A 46 -8.98 -6.73 -11.55
C SER A 46 -7.72 -6.32 -12.32
N LEU A 47 -6.53 -6.66 -11.80
CA LEU A 47 -5.27 -6.36 -12.48
C LEU A 47 -5.15 -7.06 -13.84
N LEU A 48 -5.59 -8.32 -13.94
CA LEU A 48 -5.65 -9.05 -15.21
C LEU A 48 -6.60 -8.39 -16.20
N ALA A 49 -7.80 -7.97 -15.76
CA ALA A 49 -8.78 -7.29 -16.61
C ALA A 49 -8.28 -5.93 -17.10
N ASP A 50 -7.47 -5.25 -16.29
CA ASP A 50 -6.82 -3.99 -16.66
C ASP A 50 -5.64 -4.21 -17.64
N GLY A 51 -5.13 -5.44 -17.75
CA GLY A 51 -4.03 -5.83 -18.64
C GLY A 51 -2.65 -5.86 -17.97
N ALA A 52 -2.59 -5.86 -16.64
CA ALA A 52 -1.36 -6.06 -15.87
C ALA A 52 -1.12 -7.55 -15.56
N SER A 53 0.05 -7.86 -15.03
CA SER A 53 0.42 -9.21 -14.56
C SER A 53 0.53 -9.21 -13.02
N PRO A 54 -0.48 -9.71 -12.28
CA PRO A 54 -0.41 -9.75 -10.82
C PRO A 54 0.39 -10.94 -10.30
N ALA A 55 1.12 -10.74 -9.19
CA ALA A 55 1.78 -11.82 -8.47
C ALA A 55 1.63 -11.67 -6.95
N MET A 56 1.05 -12.69 -6.31
CA MET A 56 0.70 -12.68 -4.88
C MET A 56 1.85 -13.18 -3.99
N VAL A 57 3.02 -12.55 -4.14
CA VAL A 57 4.27 -13.01 -3.51
C VAL A 57 4.50 -12.30 -2.17
N HIS A 58 4.46 -13.08 -1.10
CA HIS A 58 4.56 -12.62 0.28
C HIS A 58 5.48 -13.49 1.17
N ALA A 59 6.04 -14.58 0.63
CA ALA A 59 6.98 -15.43 1.35
C ALA A 59 8.32 -14.69 1.57
N VAL A 60 8.84 -14.76 2.79
CA VAL A 60 10.03 -13.99 3.21
C VAL A 60 11.26 -14.40 2.40
N GLU A 61 11.35 -15.68 2.05
CA GLU A 61 12.47 -16.33 1.39
C GLU A 61 12.73 -15.78 -0.01
N GLU A 62 11.68 -15.36 -0.72
CA GLU A 62 11.76 -14.86 -2.11
C GLU A 62 11.44 -13.36 -2.23
N ILE A 63 11.04 -12.70 -1.14
CA ILE A 63 10.45 -11.35 -1.20
C ILE A 63 11.38 -10.32 -1.83
N LEU A 64 12.67 -10.36 -1.50
CA LEU A 64 13.65 -9.38 -1.96
C LEU A 64 13.99 -9.57 -3.44
N GLU A 65 14.09 -10.82 -3.87
CA GLU A 65 14.34 -11.17 -5.27
C GLU A 65 13.12 -10.80 -6.12
N PHE A 66 11.93 -11.17 -5.67
CA PHE A 66 10.70 -10.88 -6.42
C PHE A 66 10.41 -9.38 -6.52
N THR A 67 10.65 -8.62 -5.45
CA THR A 67 10.45 -7.16 -5.47
C THR A 67 11.33 -6.50 -6.54
N LEU A 68 12.57 -6.96 -6.71
CA LEU A 68 13.48 -6.44 -7.74
C LEU A 68 12.92 -6.68 -9.16
N LEU A 69 12.34 -7.85 -9.41
CA LEU A 69 11.75 -8.24 -10.70
C LEU A 69 10.46 -7.47 -11.01
N SER A 70 9.69 -7.11 -9.98
CA SER A 70 8.42 -6.41 -10.15
C SER A 70 8.57 -5.02 -10.80
N SER A 71 7.54 -4.57 -11.50
CA SER A 71 7.40 -3.20 -11.99
C SER A 71 6.89 -2.24 -10.91
N GLY A 72 6.20 -2.76 -9.89
CA GLY A 72 5.70 -2.02 -8.75
C GLY A 72 5.12 -2.95 -7.69
N LEU A 73 4.86 -2.39 -6.50
CA LEU A 73 4.43 -3.11 -5.31
C LEU A 73 3.11 -2.53 -4.76
N CYS A 74 2.16 -3.40 -4.43
CA CYS A 74 0.94 -3.06 -3.72
C CYS A 74 0.91 -3.77 -2.37
N ILE A 75 0.80 -3.01 -1.28
CA ILE A 75 0.67 -3.52 0.08
C ILE A 75 -0.72 -3.17 0.61
N ASN A 76 -1.46 -4.18 1.07
CA ASN A 76 -2.73 -4.02 1.76
C ASN A 76 -2.70 -4.79 3.09
N ILE A 77 -2.99 -4.11 4.20
CA ILE A 77 -2.82 -4.66 5.56
C ILE A 77 -4.09 -5.28 6.17
N GLY A 78 -5.15 -5.51 5.39
CA GLY A 78 -6.49 -5.84 5.91
C GLY A 78 -6.62 -7.14 6.74
N THR A 79 -5.75 -8.14 6.53
CA THR A 79 -5.68 -9.37 7.35
C THR A 79 -4.25 -9.59 7.84
N LEU A 80 -3.69 -8.59 8.53
CA LEU A 80 -2.28 -8.56 8.92
C LEU A 80 -1.90 -9.68 9.90
N SER A 81 -0.74 -10.28 9.68
CA SER A 81 -0.05 -11.17 10.63
C SER A 81 1.40 -10.69 10.87
N PRO A 82 2.08 -11.15 11.94
CA PRO A 82 3.48 -10.81 12.19
C PRO A 82 4.44 -11.14 11.04
N ASP A 83 4.30 -12.31 10.42
CA ASP A 83 5.17 -12.72 9.31
C ASP A 83 4.90 -11.87 8.06
N TRP A 84 3.64 -11.54 7.81
CA TRP A 84 3.26 -10.71 6.69
C TRP A 84 3.75 -9.27 6.83
N ILE A 85 3.67 -8.67 8.02
CA ILE A 85 4.20 -7.31 8.20
C ILE A 85 5.73 -7.28 8.01
N PHE A 86 6.44 -8.35 8.38
CA PHE A 86 7.87 -8.47 8.10
C PHE A 86 8.12 -8.47 6.59
N SER A 87 7.44 -9.33 5.82
CA SER A 87 7.55 -9.36 4.35
C SER A 87 7.18 -8.02 3.70
N MET A 88 6.10 -7.38 4.16
CA MET A 88 5.66 -6.07 3.66
C MET A 88 6.74 -5.00 3.84
N LYS A 89 7.37 -4.95 5.02
CA LYS A 89 8.45 -3.99 5.30
C LYS A 89 9.71 -4.31 4.47
N ALA A 90 10.08 -5.58 4.36
CA ALA A 90 11.21 -6.01 3.54
C ALA A 90 11.00 -5.63 2.05
N ALA A 91 9.81 -5.89 1.51
CA ALA A 91 9.43 -5.51 0.16
C ALA A 91 9.43 -3.99 -0.03
N ALA A 92 8.85 -3.22 0.89
CA ALA A 92 8.81 -1.76 0.78
C ALA A 92 10.22 -1.12 0.84
N ILE A 93 11.09 -1.61 1.73
CA ILE A 93 12.51 -1.18 1.78
C ILE A 93 13.18 -1.49 0.44
N ARG A 94 13.02 -2.72 -0.07
CA ARG A 94 13.62 -3.14 -1.32
C ARG A 94 13.09 -2.35 -2.53
N ALA A 95 11.79 -2.06 -2.54
CA ALA A 95 11.16 -1.23 -3.57
C ALA A 95 11.79 0.17 -3.58
N ASN A 96 12.00 0.78 -2.42
CA ASN A 96 12.67 2.08 -2.32
C ASN A 96 14.13 2.04 -2.82
N GLU A 97 14.91 1.04 -2.41
CA GLU A 97 16.29 0.85 -2.89
C GLU A 97 16.38 0.71 -4.41
N CYS A 98 15.42 -0.01 -5.00
CA CYS A 98 15.35 -0.26 -6.44
C CYS A 98 14.53 0.79 -7.20
N GLN A 99 14.10 1.87 -6.54
CA GLN A 99 13.26 2.93 -7.11
C GLN A 99 11.98 2.41 -7.77
N LYS A 100 11.41 1.33 -7.25
CA LYS A 100 10.12 0.77 -7.69
C LYS A 100 9.00 1.53 -6.99
N PRO A 101 7.98 2.01 -7.73
CA PRO A 101 6.85 2.67 -7.10
C PRO A 101 6.05 1.66 -6.27
N TRP A 102 5.55 2.10 -5.13
CA TRP A 102 4.71 1.26 -4.30
C TRP A 102 3.55 2.01 -3.64
N VAL A 103 2.45 1.28 -3.44
CA VAL A 103 1.18 1.78 -2.93
C VAL A 103 0.85 1.08 -1.61
N LEU A 104 0.37 1.86 -0.64
CA LEU A 104 -0.15 1.37 0.62
C LEU A 104 -1.67 1.53 0.69
N ASP A 105 -2.38 0.46 1.02
CA ASP A 105 -3.78 0.45 1.40
C ASP A 105 -3.90 0.05 2.89
N PRO A 106 -4.05 1.01 3.82
CA PRO A 106 -3.96 0.78 5.25
C PRO A 106 -5.29 0.30 5.85
N VAL A 107 -5.95 -0.67 5.19
CA VAL A 107 -7.26 -1.19 5.58
C VAL A 107 -7.33 -1.49 7.07
N GLY A 108 -8.32 -0.89 7.74
CA GLY A 108 -8.58 -1.15 9.16
C GLY A 108 -7.65 -0.43 10.13
N VAL A 109 -6.81 0.50 9.66
CA VAL A 109 -6.08 1.41 10.55
C VAL A 109 -7.05 2.16 11.49
N GLY A 110 -6.69 2.27 12.76
CA GLY A 110 -7.54 2.82 13.81
C GLY A 110 -8.45 1.81 14.51
N ALA A 111 -8.68 0.62 13.95
CA ALA A 111 -9.48 -0.41 14.60
C ALA A 111 -8.75 -1.03 15.80
N THR A 112 -7.44 -1.21 15.70
CA THR A 112 -6.61 -1.73 16.79
C THR A 112 -5.29 -0.98 16.88
N ARG A 113 -4.68 -1.04 18.07
CA ARG A 113 -3.32 -0.52 18.27
C ARG A 113 -2.31 -1.18 17.33
N PHE A 114 -2.38 -2.50 17.19
CA PHE A 114 -1.48 -3.28 16.34
C PHE A 114 -1.50 -2.82 14.88
N THR A 115 -2.68 -2.76 14.26
CA THR A 115 -2.83 -2.31 12.86
C THR A 115 -2.39 -0.86 12.67
N THR A 116 -2.66 0.00 13.66
CA THR A 116 -2.27 1.42 13.62
C THR A 116 -0.76 1.60 13.70
N GLU A 117 -0.09 0.94 14.64
CA GLU A 117 1.37 1.00 14.75
C GLU A 117 2.06 0.47 13.50
N LYS A 118 1.61 -0.67 12.97
CA LYS A 118 2.20 -1.26 11.75
C LYS A 118 1.93 -0.45 10.49
N CYS A 119 0.77 0.19 10.40
CA CYS A 119 0.49 1.15 9.34
C CYS A 119 1.47 2.33 9.39
N ILE A 120 1.70 2.92 10.57
CA ILE A 120 2.64 4.04 10.72
C ILE A 120 4.06 3.63 10.35
N GLU A 121 4.50 2.43 10.75
CA GLU A 121 5.79 1.89 10.35
C GLU A 121 5.94 1.82 8.82
N LEU A 122 4.90 1.38 8.09
CA LEU A 122 4.90 1.34 6.63
C LEU A 122 4.83 2.75 6.00
N ILE A 123 4.02 3.66 6.53
CA ILE A 123 3.95 5.05 6.04
C ILE A 123 5.33 5.73 6.13
N ASN A 124 6.08 5.46 7.21
CA ASN A 124 7.44 5.99 7.38
C ASN A 124 8.44 5.47 6.34
N LEU A 125 8.11 4.39 5.62
CA LEU A 125 8.87 3.91 4.46
C LEU A 125 8.51 4.67 3.17
N LYS A 126 7.68 5.72 3.23
CA LYS A 126 7.40 6.67 2.12
C LYS A 126 6.82 6.00 0.86
N PRO A 127 5.61 5.40 0.94
CA PRO A 127 4.90 4.96 -0.26
C PRO A 127 4.67 6.11 -1.25
N CYS A 128 4.63 5.79 -2.54
CA CYS A 128 4.34 6.77 -3.58
C CYS A 128 2.90 7.26 -3.50
N VAL A 129 1.97 6.36 -3.14
CA VAL A 129 0.55 6.65 -2.97
C VAL A 129 0.03 5.89 -1.75
N ILE A 130 -0.84 6.54 -0.98
CA ILE A 130 -1.61 5.88 0.06
C ILE A 130 -3.09 6.00 -0.30
N ARG A 131 -3.77 4.85 -0.38
CA ARG A 131 -5.20 4.75 -0.71
C ARG A 131 -5.95 4.39 0.56
N TRP A 132 -6.87 5.24 1.00
CA TRP A 132 -7.59 5.12 2.26
C TRP A 132 -8.93 5.87 2.21
N ASN A 133 -9.84 5.51 3.09
CA ASN A 133 -11.07 6.25 3.33
C ASN A 133 -10.87 7.37 4.38
N VAL A 134 -11.90 8.21 4.56
CA VAL A 134 -11.83 9.36 5.48
C VAL A 134 -11.55 8.93 6.93
N SER A 135 -12.19 7.86 7.42
CA SER A 135 -11.96 7.37 8.79
C SER A 135 -10.53 6.88 9.01
N GLU A 136 -9.94 6.22 8.02
CA GLU A 136 -8.55 5.73 8.07
C GLU A 136 -7.55 6.88 8.08
N ILE A 137 -7.78 7.92 7.27
CA ILE A 137 -6.99 9.16 7.28
C ILE A 137 -7.02 9.79 8.68
N MET A 138 -8.21 9.94 9.25
CA MET A 138 -8.37 10.55 10.58
C MET A 138 -7.68 9.74 11.67
N ALA A 139 -7.72 8.40 11.59
CA ALA A 139 -7.03 7.52 12.53
C ALA A 139 -5.51 7.71 12.49
N VAL A 140 -4.91 7.76 11.29
CA VAL A 140 -3.47 7.98 11.11
C VAL A 140 -3.05 9.36 11.62
N VAL A 141 -3.80 10.40 11.26
CA VAL A 141 -3.52 11.78 11.71
C VAL A 141 -3.64 11.88 13.22
N GLY A 142 -4.70 11.32 13.81
CA GLY A 142 -4.91 11.31 15.26
C GLY A 142 -3.79 10.57 16.01
N ALA A 143 -3.34 9.42 15.50
CA ALA A 143 -2.24 8.66 16.07
C ALA A 143 -0.88 9.38 15.96
N SER A 144 -0.71 10.24 14.94
CA SER A 144 0.50 11.04 14.74
C SER A 144 0.56 12.26 15.67
N ILE A 145 -0.60 12.76 16.12
CA ILE A 145 -0.72 13.93 17.01
C ILE A 145 -0.77 13.53 18.49
N ALA A 146 -1.21 12.31 18.80
CA ALA A 146 -1.31 11.84 20.18
C ALA A 146 0.09 11.69 20.84
N PRO A 147 0.32 12.24 22.06
CA PRO A 147 1.54 11.95 22.80
C PRO A 147 1.65 10.44 23.04
N THR A 148 2.84 9.89 22.84
CA THR A 148 3.13 8.46 23.03
C THR A 148 2.87 8.05 24.48
N LYS A 149 1.63 7.64 24.78
CA LYS A 149 1.29 7.11 26.09
C LYS A 149 2.04 5.78 26.23
N PRO A 150 2.90 5.60 27.25
CA PRO A 150 3.64 4.35 27.43
C PRO A 150 2.65 3.19 27.57
N LEU A 151 2.99 2.04 27.00
CA LEU A 151 2.25 0.79 27.18
C LEU A 151 2.06 0.51 28.69
N PRO A 152 0.85 0.15 29.17
CA PRO A 152 0.78 -0.60 30.41
C PRO A 152 1.52 -1.92 30.17
N ARG A 153 2.52 -2.20 31.02
CA ARG A 153 3.24 -3.47 31.04
C ARG A 153 2.19 -4.57 31.15
N VAL A 154 2.17 -5.47 30.15
CA VAL A 154 1.32 -6.67 30.17
C VAL A 154 1.66 -7.42 31.46
N ALA A 155 0.66 -7.63 32.30
CA ALA A 155 0.80 -8.47 33.48
C ALA A 155 1.23 -9.87 33.02
N GLN A 156 2.28 -10.38 33.65
CA GLN A 156 2.79 -11.74 33.47
C GLN A 156 1.65 -12.75 33.62
N LEU A 157 1.46 -13.58 32.60
CA LEU A 157 0.89 -14.92 32.74
C LEU A 157 2.05 -15.90 32.82
#